data_AF-A0A0D1W9U3-F1
#
_entry.id   AF-A0A0D1W9U3-F1
#
_cell.length_a   1.000
_cell.length_b   1.000
_cell.length_c   1.000
_cell.angle_alpha   90.00
_cell.angle_beta   90.00
_cell.angle_gamma   90.00
#
_symmetry.space_group_name_H-M   'P 1'
#
loop_
_entity.id
_entity.type
_entity.pdbx_description
1 polymer ?
#
loop_
_entity_poly.entity_id
_entity_poly.type
_entity_poly.pdbx_seq_one_letter_code
_entity_poly.pdbx_strand_id
1 'polypeptide(L)'
;MAQTKNVRRRSGPPTPVKGQNKRPTGSRKSAGGRPRAQPGDPIPVRRPHRYKPGTMALREIRRYQQSTELLILKLPFARLVREIALDILPFSAAQDLRWQSQAIQALQEASEAFLVHLFEDTNLCAIHAKRVTIMQKDIQLARRIRGAWGGLG
;
A
#
# COMPACT_ATOMS: atom_id res chain seq x y z
N MET A 1 19.34 -25.13 59.63
CA MET A 1 18.39 -26.23 59.36
C MET A 1 17.98 -26.13 57.89
N ALA A 2 18.15 -27.23 57.13
CA ALA A 2 17.91 -27.44 55.68
C ALA A 2 18.70 -26.51 54.72
N GLN A 3 19.76 -26.86 53.96
CA GLN A 3 20.08 -28.02 53.09
C GLN A 3 18.87 -28.43 52.23
N THR A 4 18.88 -28.35 50.88
CA THR A 4 19.69 -29.20 49.99
C THR A 4 19.79 -28.72 48.52
N LYS A 5 21.02 -28.82 47.98
CA LYS A 5 21.45 -29.46 46.71
C LYS A 5 20.89 -29.02 45.33
N ASN A 6 21.70 -28.21 44.65
CA ASN A 6 22.37 -28.37 43.34
C ASN A 6 22.07 -29.62 42.47
N VAL A 7 22.09 -29.47 41.12
CA VAL A 7 22.85 -30.27 40.09
C VAL A 7 22.19 -30.29 38.69
N ARG A 8 22.82 -29.56 37.75
CA ARG A 8 23.40 -29.93 36.42
C ARG A 8 22.66 -30.78 35.35
N ARG A 9 22.72 -30.25 34.12
CA ARG A 9 22.55 -30.85 32.76
C ARG A 9 23.17 -32.25 32.54
N ARG A 10 22.49 -33.12 31.76
CA ARG A 10 22.85 -33.68 30.40
C ARG A 10 22.24 -35.08 30.12
N SER A 11 21.61 -35.21 28.94
CA SER A 11 21.53 -36.34 27.96
C SER A 11 21.55 -37.83 28.39
N GLY A 12 20.58 -38.62 27.90
CA GLY A 12 20.62 -40.09 27.76
C GLY A 12 19.31 -40.68 27.17
N PRO A 13 19.30 -41.87 26.54
CA PRO A 13 18.53 -42.18 25.32
C PRO A 13 17.19 -42.94 25.56
N PRO A 14 16.26 -42.97 24.59
CA PRO A 14 15.17 -43.97 24.63
C PRO A 14 15.18 -44.90 23.41
N THR A 15 15.24 -46.23 23.65
CA THR A 15 14.68 -47.32 22.82
C THR A 15 14.81 -48.65 23.59
N PRO A 16 14.13 -49.77 23.21
CA PRO A 16 12.85 -49.99 22.49
C PRO A 16 11.88 -50.88 23.34
N VAL A 17 10.61 -51.20 23.00
CA VAL A 17 10.19 -52.29 22.11
C VAL A 17 8.63 -52.36 22.00
N LYS A 18 8.18 -52.40 20.74
CA LYS A 18 7.04 -53.10 20.07
C LYS A 18 5.71 -53.37 20.80
N GLY A 19 4.65 -52.78 20.24
CA GLY A 19 3.34 -53.41 20.04
C GLY A 19 2.86 -53.10 18.62
N GLN A 20 2.67 -54.15 17.81
CA GLN A 20 2.35 -54.07 16.38
C GLN A 20 0.85 -53.85 16.16
N ASN A 21 0.47 -52.96 15.23
CA ASN A 21 -0.70 -53.19 14.39
C ASN A 21 -0.51 -52.51 13.03
N LYS A 22 -0.39 -53.33 11.97
CA LYS A 22 -0.20 -52.92 10.57
C LYS A 22 -1.51 -53.13 9.80
N ARG A 23 -1.99 -52.09 9.09
CA ARG A 23 -2.41 -52.03 7.67
C ARG A 23 -3.53 -50.98 7.45
N PRO A 24 -3.72 -50.45 6.23
CA PRO A 24 -2.84 -50.42 5.06
C PRO A 24 -2.59 -48.99 4.51
N THR A 25 -1.59 -48.97 3.64
CA THR A 25 -1.09 -47.94 2.75
C THR A 25 -2.17 -47.11 2.04
N GLY A 26 -2.33 -45.85 2.44
CA GLY A 26 -2.89 -44.79 1.60
C GLY A 26 -1.81 -44.29 0.65
N SER A 27 -1.98 -44.60 -0.63
CA SER A 27 -1.06 -44.30 -1.72
C SER A 27 -0.70 -42.82 -1.82
N ARG A 28 0.61 -42.53 -1.90
CA ARG A 28 1.13 -41.31 -2.54
C ARG A 28 0.51 -41.24 -3.94
N LYS A 29 -0.42 -40.31 -4.17
CA LYS A 29 -0.75 -39.86 -5.53
C LYS A 29 0.36 -38.92 -6.00
N SER A 30 1.51 -39.50 -6.34
CA SER A 30 2.41 -38.93 -7.35
C SER A 30 1.95 -39.46 -8.72
N ALA A 31 0.97 -38.79 -9.31
CA ALA A 31 0.57 -39.00 -10.71
C ALA A 31 -0.31 -37.83 -11.18
N GLY A 32 0.31 -36.66 -11.32
CA GLY A 32 -0.21 -35.61 -12.20
C GLY A 32 0.61 -35.62 -13.47
N GLY A 33 0.41 -36.64 -14.31
CA GLY A 33 0.98 -36.63 -15.66
C GLY A 33 0.58 -35.33 -16.34
N ARG A 34 1.55 -34.58 -16.86
CA ARG A 34 1.22 -33.53 -17.81
C ARG A 34 0.42 -34.22 -18.93
N PRO A 35 -0.82 -33.82 -19.24
CA PRO A 35 -1.49 -34.38 -20.39
C PRO A 35 -0.56 -34.15 -21.58
N ARG A 36 -0.25 -35.23 -22.30
CA ARG A 36 0.49 -35.17 -23.55
C ARG A 36 -0.42 -34.41 -24.51
N ALA A 37 -0.25 -33.09 -24.56
CA ALA A 37 -1.00 -32.22 -25.47
C ALA A 37 -0.79 -32.76 -26.88
N GLN A 38 -1.88 -33.23 -27.49
CA GLN A 38 -1.87 -33.69 -28.86
C GLN A 38 -1.93 -32.47 -29.78
N PRO A 39 -1.27 -32.50 -30.96
CA PRO A 39 -1.46 -31.46 -31.96
C PRO A 39 -2.95 -31.34 -32.30
N GLY A 40 -3.59 -30.24 -31.92
CA GLY A 40 -5.04 -30.03 -32.08
C GLY A 40 -5.84 -29.92 -30.78
N ASP A 41 -5.27 -30.23 -29.62
CA ASP A 41 -5.93 -29.98 -28.33
C ASP A 41 -6.06 -28.46 -28.10
N PRO A 42 -7.25 -27.94 -27.68
CA PRO A 42 -7.38 -26.56 -27.28
C PRO A 42 -6.43 -26.28 -26.10
N ILE A 43 -5.51 -25.33 -26.29
CA ILE A 43 -4.56 -24.91 -25.25
C ILE A 43 -5.38 -24.53 -24.01
N PRO A 44 -5.14 -25.14 -22.84
CA PRO A 44 -5.83 -24.75 -21.62
C PRO A 44 -5.53 -23.28 -21.32
N VAL A 45 -6.47 -22.39 -21.63
CA VAL A 45 -6.37 -20.97 -21.32
C VAL A 45 -6.41 -20.85 -19.81
N ARG A 46 -5.24 -20.70 -19.18
CA ARG A 46 -5.15 -20.48 -17.74
C ARG A 46 -5.91 -19.20 -17.41
N ARG A 47 -6.85 -19.29 -16.47
CA ARG A 47 -7.53 -18.10 -15.95
C ARG A 47 -6.48 -17.08 -15.50
N PRO A 48 -6.59 -15.80 -15.88
CA PRO A 48 -5.66 -14.79 -15.44
C PRO A 48 -5.66 -14.72 -13.91
N HIS A 49 -4.48 -14.64 -13.32
CA HIS A 49 -4.33 -14.53 -11.88
C HIS A 49 -4.93 -13.19 -11.39
N ARG A 50 -5.89 -13.26 -10.47
CA ARG A 50 -6.51 -12.09 -9.83
C ARG A 50 -6.09 -12.00 -8.37
N TYR A 51 -5.55 -10.86 -7.97
CA TYR A 51 -5.26 -10.57 -6.58
C TYR A 51 -6.55 -10.41 -5.77
N LYS A 52 -6.52 -10.79 -4.48
CA LYS A 52 -7.63 -10.52 -3.56
C LYS A 52 -7.81 -9.01 -3.40
N PRO A 53 -9.05 -8.51 -3.21
CA PRO A 53 -9.30 -7.11 -2.89
C PRO A 53 -8.39 -6.62 -1.75
N GLY A 54 -7.85 -5.41 -1.88
CA GLY A 54 -6.90 -4.84 -0.92
C GLY A 54 -5.44 -5.30 -1.08
N THR A 55 -5.15 -6.43 -1.74
CA THR A 55 -3.76 -6.92 -1.89
C THR A 55 -2.90 -5.98 -2.72
N MET A 56 -3.44 -5.45 -3.82
CA MET A 56 -2.72 -4.48 -4.65
C MET A 56 -2.62 -3.12 -3.97
N ALA A 57 -3.70 -2.66 -3.32
CA ALA A 57 -3.70 -1.41 -2.57
C ALA A 57 -2.63 -1.40 -1.46
N LEU A 58 -2.50 -2.48 -0.68
CA LEU A 58 -1.45 -2.60 0.34
C LEU A 58 -0.04 -2.60 -0.25
N ARG A 59 0.13 -3.16 -1.46
CA ARG A 59 1.42 -3.13 -2.17
C ARG A 59 1.74 -1.71 -2.65
N GLU A 60 0.75 -0.99 -3.18
CA GLU A 60 0.90 0.40 -3.63
C GLU A 60 1.19 1.33 -2.46
N ILE A 61 0.48 1.20 -1.33
CA ILE A 61 0.75 1.99 -0.11
C ILE A 61 2.20 1.82 0.33
N ARG A 62 2.69 0.57 0.44
CA ARG A 62 4.09 0.31 0.83
C ARG A 62 5.09 0.89 -0.16
N ARG A 63 4.80 0.80 -1.46
CA ARG A 63 5.66 1.36 -2.51
C ARG A 63 5.75 2.89 -2.38
N TYR A 64 4.61 3.58 -2.31
CA TYR A 64 4.57 5.05 -2.27
C TYR A 64 5.03 5.63 -0.93
N GLN A 65 4.94 4.88 0.17
CA GLN A 65 5.55 5.28 1.44
C GLN A 65 7.08 5.11 1.46
N GLN A 66 7.64 4.29 0.58
CA GLN A 66 9.08 4.07 0.48
C GLN A 66 9.76 5.01 -0.52
N SER A 67 9.03 5.44 -1.56
CA SER A 67 9.54 6.37 -2.57
C SER A 67 9.28 7.83 -2.21
N THR A 68 10.01 8.73 -2.86
CA THR A 68 9.86 10.19 -2.74
C THR A 68 9.65 10.85 -4.11
N GLU A 69 9.20 10.06 -5.09
CA GLU A 69 8.90 10.57 -6.43
C GLU A 69 7.60 11.38 -6.44
N LEU A 70 7.56 12.45 -7.25
CA LEU A 70 6.35 13.23 -7.46
C LEU A 70 5.32 12.40 -8.23
N LEU A 71 4.10 12.34 -7.72
CA LEU A 71 3.02 11.49 -8.24
C LEU A 71 2.12 12.22 -9.24
N ILE A 72 2.07 13.56 -9.19
CA ILE A 72 1.30 14.36 -10.14
C ILE A 72 2.13 14.58 -11.41
N LEU A 73 1.48 14.47 -12.57
CA LEU A 73 2.13 14.75 -13.84
C LEU A 73 2.55 16.22 -13.96
N LYS A 74 3.84 16.46 -14.26
CA LYS A 74 4.44 17.80 -14.27
C LYS A 74 3.78 18.77 -15.25
N LEU A 75 3.48 18.34 -16.48
CA LEU A 75 2.94 19.24 -17.51
C LEU A 75 1.49 19.69 -17.22
N PRO A 76 0.54 18.80 -16.86
CA PRO A 76 -0.78 19.23 -16.40
C PRO A 76 -0.72 20.15 -15.18
N PHE A 77 0.12 19.83 -14.18
CA PHE A 77 0.28 20.69 -13.00
C PHE A 77 0.80 22.09 -13.37
N ALA A 78 1.82 22.16 -14.23
CA ALA A 78 2.35 23.44 -14.70
C ALA A 78 1.32 24.28 -15.48
N ARG A 79 0.42 23.64 -16.23
CA ARG A 79 -0.68 24.35 -16.92
C ARG A 79 -1.69 24.91 -15.92
N LEU A 80 -2.10 24.09 -14.94
CA LEU A 80 -3.01 24.51 -13.88
C LEU A 80 -2.46 25.70 -13.07
N VAL A 81 -1.19 25.66 -12.69
CA VAL A 81 -0.54 26.77 -11.97
C VAL A 81 -0.59 28.08 -12.77
N ARG A 82 -0.36 28.00 -14.09
CA ARG A 82 -0.41 29.17 -14.97
C ARG A 82 -1.83 29.69 -15.12
N GLU A 83 -2.81 28.81 -15.30
CA GLU A 83 -4.24 29.15 -15.36
C GLU A 83 -4.68 29.92 -14.11
N ILE A 84 -4.41 29.37 -12.92
CA ILE A 84 -4.73 30.02 -11.64
C ILE A 84 -4.04 31.38 -11.51
N ALA A 85 -2.77 31.49 -11.95
CA ALA A 85 -2.06 32.75 -11.87
C ALA A 85 -2.65 33.84 -12.78
N LEU A 86 -3.21 33.47 -13.94
CA LEU A 86 -3.91 34.40 -14.82
C LEU A 86 -5.22 34.90 -14.21
N ASP A 87 -5.92 34.05 -13.45
CA ASP A 87 -7.17 34.42 -12.79
C ASP A 87 -6.97 35.35 -11.58
N ILE A 88 -5.85 35.20 -10.88
CA ILE A 88 -5.57 35.96 -9.64
C ILE A 88 -4.89 37.30 -9.94
N LEU A 89 -4.03 37.36 -10.97
CA LEU A 89 -3.22 38.56 -11.25
C LEU A 89 -3.94 39.54 -12.17
N PRO A 90 -3.76 40.86 -11.97
CA PRO A 90 -4.28 41.85 -12.90
C PRO A 90 -3.68 41.64 -14.30
N PHE A 91 -4.48 41.88 -15.34
CA PHE A 91 -4.14 41.57 -16.74
C PHE A 91 -2.75 42.08 -17.18
N SER A 92 -2.36 43.28 -16.72
CA SER A 92 -1.05 43.88 -17.02
C SER A 92 0.14 43.12 -16.42
N ALA A 93 -0.03 42.50 -15.25
CA ALA A 93 1.02 41.69 -14.60
C ALA A 93 1.01 40.24 -15.07
N ALA A 94 -0.16 39.74 -15.47
CA ALA A 94 -0.37 38.35 -15.88
C ALA A 94 0.29 38.02 -17.23
N GLN A 95 0.27 38.95 -18.20
CA GLN A 95 0.86 38.72 -19.54
C GLN A 95 2.39 38.58 -19.52
N ASP A 96 3.06 39.27 -18.59
CA ASP A 96 4.53 39.27 -18.50
C ASP A 96 5.07 38.23 -17.50
N LEU A 97 4.19 37.46 -16.85
CA LEU A 97 4.60 36.49 -15.83
C LEU A 97 5.38 35.32 -16.44
N ARG A 98 6.67 35.26 -16.13
CA ARG A 98 7.55 34.14 -16.49
C ARG A 98 7.77 33.24 -15.28
N TRP A 99 7.66 31.94 -15.52
CA TRP A 99 7.85 30.92 -14.48
C TRP A 99 9.24 30.28 -14.59
N GLN A 100 9.95 30.26 -13.47
CA GLN A 100 11.14 29.43 -13.33
C GLN A 100 10.74 27.96 -13.20
N SER A 101 11.52 27.06 -13.79
CA SER A 101 11.28 25.60 -13.68
C SER A 101 11.31 25.12 -12.23
N GLN A 102 12.24 25.63 -11.42
CA GLN A 102 12.36 25.33 -9.99
C GLN A 102 11.16 25.84 -9.17
N ALA A 103 10.57 26.98 -9.54
CA ALA A 103 9.39 27.51 -8.85
C ALA A 103 8.18 26.59 -9.04
N ILE A 104 7.97 26.08 -10.26
CA ILE A 104 6.89 25.11 -10.53
C ILE A 104 7.14 23.80 -9.77
N GLN A 105 8.40 23.34 -9.67
CA GLN A 105 8.75 22.15 -8.90
C GLN A 105 8.47 22.34 -7.40
N ALA A 106 8.87 23.47 -6.82
CA ALA A 106 8.61 23.79 -5.42
C ALA A 106 7.09 23.86 -5.11
N LEU A 107 6.31 24.47 -6.00
CA LEU A 107 4.84 24.48 -5.87
C LEU A 107 4.24 23.08 -5.92
N GLN A 108 4.78 22.22 -6.77
CA GLN A 108 4.33 20.84 -6.88
C GLN A 108 4.67 20.03 -5.63
N GLU A 109 5.91 20.13 -5.14
CA GLU A 109 6.36 19.47 -3.90
C GLU A 109 5.48 19.89 -2.70
N ALA A 110 5.25 21.19 -2.54
CA ALA A 110 4.41 21.71 -1.46
C ALA A 110 2.96 21.23 -1.57
N SER A 111 2.40 21.20 -2.79
CA SER A 111 1.03 20.77 -3.03
C SER A 111 0.84 19.28 -2.76
N GLU A 112 1.76 18.43 -3.25
CA GLU A 112 1.70 16.99 -3.00
C GLU A 112 1.90 16.66 -1.52
N ALA A 113 2.87 17.31 -0.86
CA ALA A 113 3.07 17.16 0.58
C ALA A 113 1.79 17.55 1.36
N PHE A 114 1.16 18.67 1.02
CA PHE A 114 -0.09 19.09 1.65
C PHE A 114 -1.20 18.04 1.49
N LEU A 115 -1.39 17.53 0.27
CA LEU A 115 -2.43 16.53 -0.02
C LEU A 115 -2.18 15.21 0.72
N VAL A 116 -0.93 14.74 0.81
CA VAL A 116 -0.58 13.52 1.55
C VAL A 116 -0.95 13.67 3.03
N HIS A 117 -0.53 14.74 3.69
CA HIS A 117 -0.86 14.97 5.10
C HIS A 117 -2.37 15.15 5.32
N LEU A 118 -3.09 15.78 4.37
CA LEU A 118 -4.54 15.87 4.44
C LEU A 118 -5.22 14.50 4.32
N PHE A 119 -4.71 13.61 3.46
CA PHE A 119 -5.21 12.25 3.32
C PHE A 119 -4.91 11.39 4.55
N GLU A 120 -3.79 11.60 5.24
CA GLU A 120 -3.49 10.95 6.51
C GLU A 120 -4.56 11.29 7.57
N ASP A 121 -4.86 12.58 7.76
CA ASP A 121 -5.90 13.03 8.69
C ASP A 121 -7.30 12.53 8.29
N THR A 122 -7.60 12.58 6.99
CA THR A 122 -8.85 12.06 6.42
C THR A 122 -8.99 10.56 6.71
N ASN A 123 -7.90 9.80 6.61
CA ASN A 123 -7.90 8.37 6.90
C ASN A 123 -8.14 8.11 8.39
N LEU A 124 -7.59 8.92 9.29
CA LEU A 124 -7.90 8.85 10.73
C LEU A 124 -9.40 9.10 11.00
N CYS A 125 -10.01 10.07 10.30
CA CYS A 125 -11.45 10.33 10.39
C CYS A 125 -12.29 9.14 9.90
N ALA A 126 -11.88 8.48 8.81
CA ALA A 126 -12.56 7.30 8.29
C ALA A 126 -12.49 6.11 9.27
N ILE A 127 -11.31 5.87 9.85
CA ILE A 127 -11.08 4.83 10.86
C ILE A 127 -11.89 5.11 12.13
N HIS A 128 -11.94 6.36 12.58
CA HIS A 128 -12.77 6.77 13.72
C HIS A 128 -14.25 6.44 13.49
N ALA A 129 -14.72 6.57 12.26
CA ALA A 129 -16.07 6.18 11.84
C ALA A 129 -16.23 4.68 11.48
N LYS A 130 -15.27 3.82 11.85
CA LYS A 130 -15.26 2.36 11.59
C LYS A 130 -15.33 1.98 10.10
N ARG A 131 -14.76 2.82 9.22
CA ARG A 131 -14.66 2.56 7.77
C ARG A 131 -13.20 2.43 7.34
N VAL A 132 -13.01 1.76 6.21
CA VAL A 132 -11.72 1.65 5.49
C VAL A 132 -11.69 2.46 4.18
N THR A 133 -12.84 3.01 3.78
CA THR A 133 -12.98 3.86 2.59
C THR A 133 -13.19 5.30 3.02
N ILE A 134 -12.30 6.19 2.58
CA ILE A 134 -12.42 7.63 2.79
C ILE A 134 -13.58 8.21 1.98
N MET A 135 -14.23 9.23 2.52
CA MET A 135 -15.37 9.92 1.91
C MET A 135 -15.18 11.45 1.97
N GLN A 136 -15.96 12.19 1.19
CA GLN A 136 -15.88 13.67 1.17
C GLN A 136 -16.10 14.30 2.55
N LYS A 137 -16.99 13.73 3.37
CA LYS A 137 -17.22 14.18 4.75
C LYS A 137 -15.99 14.04 5.66
N ASP A 138 -15.13 13.07 5.39
CA ASP A 138 -13.89 12.87 6.17
C ASP A 138 -12.88 13.98 5.84
N ILE A 139 -12.80 14.37 4.56
CA ILE A 139 -11.95 15.48 4.11
C ILE A 139 -12.46 16.80 4.69
N GLN A 140 -13.77 17.04 4.60
CA GLN A 140 -14.41 18.25 5.15
C GLN A 140 -14.17 18.37 6.65
N LEU A 141 -14.31 17.25 7.39
CA LEU A 141 -14.04 17.20 8.82
C LEU A 141 -12.56 17.49 9.13
N ALA A 142 -11.63 16.83 8.43
CA ALA A 142 -10.20 17.04 8.60
C ALA A 142 -9.80 18.51 8.35
N ARG A 143 -10.29 19.10 7.25
CA ARG A 143 -10.07 20.52 6.94
C ARG A 143 -10.64 21.44 8.01
N ARG A 144 -11.83 21.12 8.55
CA ARG A 144 -12.46 21.94 9.59
C ARG A 144 -11.67 21.88 10.91
N ILE A 145 -11.14 20.72 11.27
CA ILE A 145 -10.34 20.55 12.50
C ILE A 145 -8.98 21.24 12.38
N ARG A 146 -8.33 21.17 11.21
CA ARG A 146 -7.07 21.91 10.95
C ARG A 146 -7.22 23.43 11.00
N GLY A 147 -8.45 23.94 10.90
CA GLY A 147 -8.75 25.37 10.97
C GLY A 147 -8.28 26.16 9.74
N ALA A 148 -8.34 27.49 9.85
CA ALA A 148 -8.05 28.43 8.77
C ALA A 148 -6.60 28.39 8.27
N TRP A 149 -5.67 27.86 9.07
CA TRP A 149 -4.24 27.88 8.73
C TRP A 149 -3.74 26.55 8.14
N GLY A 150 -4.44 25.44 8.40
CA GLY A 150 -4.02 24.12 7.93
C GLY A 150 -5.02 23.41 7.01
N GLY A 151 -6.27 23.88 6.93
CA GLY A 151 -7.35 23.18 6.22
C GLY A 151 -8.14 24.03 5.22
N LEU A 152 -8.25 25.34 5.43
CA LEU A 152 -8.84 26.27 4.47
C LEU A 152 -7.70 27.09 3.88
N GLY A 153 -7.19 26.68 2.72
CA GLY A 153 -6.34 27.55 1.91
C GLY A 153 -7.07 28.82 1.50
#